data_AF-A0A8T4ZI48-F1
#
_entry.id   AF-A0A8T4ZI48-F1
#
_cell.length_a   1.000
_cell.length_b   1.000
_cell.length_c   1.000
_cell.angle_alpha   90.00
_cell.angle_beta   90.00
_cell.angle_gamma   90.00
#
_symmetry.space_group_name_H-M   'P 1'
#
loop_
_entity.id
_entity.type
_entity.pdbx_description
1 polymer ?
#
loop_
_entity_poly.entity_id
_entity_poly.type
_entity_poly.pdbx_seq_one_letter_code
_entity_poly.pdbx_strand_id
1 'polypeptide(L)' 'MDRVDVIVIGAGAVGLAIGSEISRKDLDLFIIEKGKN' A
#
# COMPACT_ATOMS: atom_id res chain seq x y z
N MET A 1 14.23 1.62 -9.15
CA MET A 1 13.03 0.95 -8.58
C MET A 1 11.94 1.28 -9.58
N ASP A 2 11.80 0.44 -10.60
CA ASP A 2 11.25 0.90 -11.87
C ASP A 2 9.78 0.49 -12.04
N ARG A 3 9.30 -0.45 -11.21
CA ARG A 3 7.94 -0.95 -11.21
C ARG A 3 7.58 -1.53 -9.84
N VAL A 4 6.30 -1.41 -9.47
CA VAL A 4 5.66 -2.04 -8.32
C VAL A 4 4.33 -2.61 -8.82
N ASP A 5 3.86 -3.72 -8.26
CA ASP A 5 2.61 -4.35 -8.71
C ASP A 5 1.38 -3.57 -8.24
N VAL A 6 1.41 -3.04 -7.02
CA VAL A 6 0.28 -2.30 -6.42
C VAL A 6 0.75 -1.04 -5.69
N ILE A 7 0.05 0.07 -5.92
CA ILE A 7 0.17 1.31 -5.13
C ILE A 7 -1.18 1.62 -4.49
N VAL A 8 -1.20 1.81 -3.17
CA VAL A 8 -2.36 2.28 -2.41
C VAL A 8 -2.10 3.71 -1.92
N ILE A 9 -3.02 4.63 -2.19
CA ILE A 9 -2.96 6.01 -1.73
C ILE A 9 -3.94 6.18 -0.56
N GLY A 10 -3.40 6.52 0.61
CA GLY A 10 -4.08 6.59 1.91
C GLY A 10 -3.77 5.37 2.77
N ALA A 11 -3.16 5.58 3.94
CA ALA A 11 -2.89 4.60 4.99
C ALA A 11 -3.88 4.70 6.16
N GLY A 12 -5.13 5.10 5.87
CA GLY A 12 -6.26 4.90 6.78
C GLY A 12 -6.64 3.42 6.91
N ALA A 13 -7.69 3.13 7.71
CA ALA A 13 -8.10 1.76 8.01
C ALA A 13 -8.30 0.88 6.76
N VAL A 14 -8.91 1.43 5.70
CA VAL A 14 -9.15 0.71 4.44
C VAL A 14 -7.83 0.43 3.69
N GLY A 15 -6.96 1.43 3.57
CA GLY A 15 -5.69 1.27 2.85
C GLY A 15 -4.76 0.26 3.51
N LEU A 16 -4.73 0.24 4.84
CA LEU A 16 -3.98 -0.77 5.60
C LEU A 16 -4.61 -2.17 5.49
N ALA A 17 -5.94 -2.28 5.49
CA ALA A 17 -6.61 -3.56 5.29
C ALA A 17 -6.31 -4.16 3.90
N ILE A 18 -6.34 -3.32 2.86
CA ILE A 18 -5.92 -3.72 1.50
C ILE A 18 -4.47 -4.18 1.51
N GLY A 19 -3.58 -3.38 2.13
CA GLY A 19 -2.17 -3.72 2.19
C GLY A 19 -1.89 -5.03 2.92
N SER A 20 -2.63 -5.31 4.00
CA SER A 20 -2.53 -6.58 4.73
C SER A 20 -3.01 -7.80 3.93
N GLU A 21 -3.92 -7.62 2.98
CA GLU A 21 -4.39 -8.71 2.13
C GLU A 21 -3.45 -8.93 0.94
N ILE A 22 -2.95 -7.85 0.34
CA ILE A 22 -2.01 -7.91 -0.79
C ILE A 22 -0.64 -8.43 -0.36
N SER A 23 -0.14 -8.08 0.83
CA SER A 23 1.17 -8.55 1.33
C SER A 23 1.23 -10.07 1.61
N ARG A 24 0.09 -10.76 1.63
CA ARG A 24 0.02 -12.23 1.70
C ARG A 24 0.24 -12.90 0.35
N LYS A 25 0.30 -12.12 -0.72
CA LYS A 25 0.56 -12.56 -2.09
C LYS A 25 2.01 -12.22 -2.44
N ASP A 26 2.57 -12.91 -3.41
CA ASP A 26 3.90 -12.63 -3.95
C ASP A 26 3.84 -11.40 -4.88
N LEU A 27 3.49 -10.24 -4.32
CA LEU A 27 3.29 -8.97 -5.02
C LEU A 27 4.00 -7.84 -4.26
N ASP A 28 4.72 -7.01 -4.99
CA ASP A 28 5.34 -5.80 -4.45
C ASP A 28 4.26 -4.71 -4.24
N LEU A 29 4.22 -4.13 -3.03
CA LEU A 29 3.22 -3.16 -2.61
C LEU A 29 3.86 -1.90 -2.00
N PHE A 30 3.36 -0.73 -2.39
CA PHE A 30 3.57 0.52 -1.66
C PHE A 30 2.26 1.12 -1.16
N ILE A 31 2.28 1.64 0.08
CA ILE A 31 1.21 2.47 0.64
C ILE A 31 1.79 3.87 0.88
N ILE A 32 1.14 4.88 0.33
CA ILE A 32 1.54 6.28 0.45
C ILE A 32 0.45 7.03 1.21
N GLU A 33 0.79 7.67 2.31
CA GLU A 33 -0.12 8.51 3.08
C GLU A 33 0.39 9.95 3.13
N LYS A 34 -0.53 10.90 3.11
CA LYS A 34 -0.22 12.28 3.42
C LYS A 34 0.18 12.37 4.89
N GLY A 35 1.46 12.59 5.14
CA GLY A 35 1.95 12.94 6.46
C GLY A 35 1.19 14.13 7.04
N LYS A 36 1.10 14.22 8.38
CA LYS A 36 0.57 15.41 9.03
C LYS A 36 1.66 16.49 9.00
N ASN A 37 1.39 17.58 8.28
CA ASN A 37 2.13 18.83 8.41
C ASN A 37 1.81 19.48 9.76
#